data_AF-A0A4R0KNJ0-F1
#
_entry.id   AF-A0A4R0KNJ0-F1
#
_cell.length_a   1.000
_cell.length_b   1.000
_cell.length_c   1.000
_cell.angle_alpha   90.00
_cell.angle_beta   90.00
_cell.angle_gamma   90.00
#
_symmetry.space_group_name_H-M   'P 1'
#
loop_
_entity.id
_entity.type
_entity.pdbx_description
1 polymer ?
#
loop_
_entity_poly.entity_id
_entity_poly.type
_entity_poly.pdbx_seq_one_letter_code
_entity_poly.pdbx_strand_id
1 'polypeptide(L)'
;MTRVSQVTRVGIIGARGVGAIHAAVLQTLPGVEVTMIAGSGPATAAAAARRLGVRRWTADAVELVTDPEIDAVHVCTPNDQHFDVVRLSIAAGKHVLCEKPLTLVPAHADLLAAAAEQHEAITTVAYNYRYSPLVPRLQRLIADGRLGSLHTIRAGYLQNWALDRVHSWRSDPAQGGRSRVLNDIGVHLIDLVEFVSGTRLERLDTTFTALDGLAPGATMSPSRPHSVPTVWRCRSWPPRSPPAVRTH
;
A
#
# COMPACT_ATOMS: atom_id res chain seq x y z
N MET A 1 -32.55 17.70 -11.20
CA MET A 1 -32.59 16.72 -10.09
C MET A 1 -31.17 16.52 -9.61
N THR A 2 -30.79 17.18 -8.52
CA THR A 2 -29.48 17.02 -7.89
C THR A 2 -29.38 15.57 -7.42
N ARG A 3 -28.44 14.78 -7.95
CA ARG A 3 -28.13 13.47 -7.36
C ARG A 3 -27.84 13.72 -5.88
N VAL A 4 -28.64 13.16 -5.00
CA VAL A 4 -28.22 12.97 -3.60
C VAL A 4 -26.93 12.17 -3.72
N SER A 5 -25.79 12.76 -3.38
CA SER A 5 -24.53 12.05 -3.34
C SER A 5 -24.70 10.92 -2.34
N GLN A 6 -24.82 9.68 -2.82
CA GLN A 6 -24.93 8.51 -1.97
C GLN A 6 -23.68 8.49 -1.08
N VAL A 7 -23.88 8.39 0.24
CA VAL A 7 -22.78 8.26 1.18
C VAL A 7 -22.06 6.95 0.86
N THR A 8 -20.74 7.03 0.62
CA THR A 8 -19.92 5.83 0.40
C THR A 8 -19.60 5.20 1.74
N ARG A 9 -20.08 3.97 1.95
CA ARG A 9 -19.89 3.21 3.19
C ARG A 9 -18.62 2.36 3.08
N VAL A 10 -17.68 2.60 3.98
CA VAL A 10 -16.34 2.03 3.92
C VAL A 10 -16.09 1.06 5.07
N GLY A 11 -15.58 -0.12 4.74
CA GLY A 11 -15.05 -1.09 5.69
C GLY A 11 -13.52 -1.00 5.80
N ILE A 12 -12.97 -1.13 7.01
CA ILE A 12 -11.51 -1.16 7.24
C ILE A 12 -11.10 -2.55 7.72
N ILE A 13 -10.21 -3.21 6.99
CA ILE A 13 -9.66 -4.52 7.36
C ILE A 13 -8.25 -4.30 7.89
N GLY A 14 -8.03 -4.50 9.19
CA GLY A 14 -6.75 -4.18 9.85
C GLY A 14 -6.67 -2.75 10.40
N ALA A 15 -7.55 -2.38 11.33
CA ALA A 15 -7.65 -1.01 11.88
C ALA A 15 -6.60 -0.64 12.98
N ARG A 16 -5.39 -1.21 12.92
CA ARG A 16 -4.22 -0.79 13.73
C ARG A 16 -3.24 -0.02 12.85
N GLY A 17 -2.30 0.72 13.45
CA GLY A 17 -1.27 1.45 12.70
C GLY A 17 -1.86 2.30 11.57
N VAL A 18 -1.46 2.01 10.32
CA VAL A 18 -1.92 2.71 9.11
C VAL A 18 -3.44 2.59 8.88
N GLY A 19 -4.06 1.44 9.20
CA GLY A 19 -5.51 1.30 9.04
C GLY A 19 -6.31 2.20 9.98
N ALA A 20 -5.76 2.54 11.16
CA ALA A 20 -6.36 3.53 12.04
C ALA A 20 -6.27 4.95 11.46
N ILE A 21 -5.18 5.25 10.74
CA ILE A 21 -5.01 6.52 10.02
C ILE A 21 -6.00 6.60 8.87
N HIS A 22 -6.18 5.52 8.10
CA HIS A 22 -7.18 5.45 7.02
C HIS A 22 -8.58 5.72 7.55
N ALA A 23 -8.99 5.02 8.61
CA ALA A 23 -10.29 5.22 9.25
C ALA A 23 -10.47 6.68 9.71
N ALA A 24 -9.48 7.24 10.40
CA ALA A 24 -9.55 8.61 10.91
C ALA A 24 -9.67 9.65 9.78
N VAL A 25 -8.88 9.52 8.71
CA VAL A 25 -8.91 10.43 7.57
C VAL A 25 -10.23 10.32 6.81
N LEU A 26 -10.73 9.10 6.55
CA LEU A 26 -12.01 8.89 5.86
C LEU A 26 -13.18 9.55 6.59
N GLN A 27 -13.19 9.50 7.93
CA GLN A 27 -14.23 10.16 8.74
C GLN A 27 -14.24 11.69 8.63
N THR A 28 -13.18 12.30 8.09
CA THR A 28 -13.15 13.75 7.81
C THR A 28 -13.67 14.11 6.41
N LEU A 29 -13.90 13.11 5.54
CA LEU A 29 -14.31 13.35 4.16
C LEU A 29 -15.84 13.47 4.06
N PRO A 30 -16.36 14.53 3.41
CA PRO A 30 -17.79 14.64 3.19
C PRO A 30 -18.28 13.51 2.26
N GLY A 31 -19.44 12.93 2.59
CA GLY A 31 -20.04 11.86 1.78
C GLY A 31 -19.39 10.49 1.96
N VAL A 32 -18.54 10.31 2.98
CA VAL A 32 -17.91 9.02 3.32
C VAL A 32 -18.26 8.66 4.76
N GLU A 33 -18.62 7.41 5.00
CA GLU A 33 -18.86 6.88 6.34
C GLU A 33 -18.07 5.60 6.55
N VAL A 34 -17.26 5.52 7.61
CA VAL A 34 -16.63 4.26 8.03
C VAL A 34 -17.63 3.46 8.86
N THR A 35 -18.19 2.40 8.30
CA THR A 35 -19.32 1.69 8.91
C THR A 35 -18.94 0.39 9.62
N MET A 36 -17.80 -0.21 9.27
CA MET A 36 -17.36 -1.48 9.86
C MET A 36 -15.83 -1.62 9.94
N ILE A 37 -15.34 -2.22 11.01
CA ILE A 37 -13.94 -2.61 11.17
C ILE A 37 -13.83 -4.14 11.29
N ALA A 38 -12.96 -4.74 10.48
CA ALA A 38 -12.48 -6.11 10.68
C ALA A 38 -11.11 -6.09 11.37
N GLY A 39 -11.01 -6.78 12.51
CA GLY A 39 -9.76 -6.99 13.24
C GLY A 39 -9.31 -8.44 13.19
N SER A 40 -8.10 -8.72 13.67
CA SER A 40 -7.54 -10.09 13.74
C SER A 40 -8.20 -11.00 14.79
N GLY A 41 -9.19 -10.49 15.51
CA GLY A 41 -9.89 -11.18 16.58
C GLY A 41 -10.92 -10.26 17.26
N PRO A 42 -11.88 -10.81 18.02
CA PRO A 42 -13.00 -10.03 18.57
C PRO A 42 -12.54 -8.86 19.45
N ALA A 43 -11.56 -9.10 20.33
CA ALA A 43 -11.05 -8.08 21.23
C ALA A 43 -10.35 -6.93 20.49
N THR A 44 -9.56 -7.24 19.45
CA THR A 44 -8.84 -6.22 18.69
C THR A 44 -9.78 -5.41 17.80
N ALA A 45 -10.78 -6.06 17.19
CA ALA A 45 -11.81 -5.43 16.38
C ALA A 45 -12.68 -4.48 17.24
N ALA A 46 -13.22 -4.97 18.35
CA ALA A 46 -14.05 -4.17 19.26
C ALA A 46 -13.29 -2.97 19.85
N ALA A 47 -12.02 -3.17 20.24
CA ALA A 47 -11.19 -2.08 20.77
C ALA A 47 -10.90 -1.01 19.70
N ALA A 48 -10.63 -1.41 18.46
CA ALA A 48 -10.40 -0.48 17.35
C ALA A 48 -11.68 0.31 17.02
N ALA A 49 -12.82 -0.38 16.92
CA ALA A 49 -14.12 0.25 16.65
C ALA A 49 -14.50 1.27 17.72
N ARG A 50 -14.38 0.92 19.00
CA ARG A 50 -14.60 1.86 20.11
C ARG A 50 -13.66 3.07 20.04
N ARG A 51 -12.36 2.86 19.79
CA ARG A 51 -11.37 3.94 19.71
C ARG A 51 -11.62 4.88 18.53
N LEU A 52 -12.12 4.37 17.42
CA LEU A 52 -12.33 5.12 16.18
C LEU A 52 -13.75 5.66 16.02
N GLY A 53 -14.68 5.28 16.92
CA GLY A 53 -16.09 5.70 16.87
C GLY A 53 -16.93 4.94 15.83
N VAL A 54 -16.47 3.77 15.37
CA VAL A 54 -17.16 2.97 14.35
C VAL A 54 -18.18 2.03 15.00
N ARG A 55 -19.41 2.00 14.46
CA ARG A 55 -20.55 1.30 15.06
C ARG A 55 -20.44 -0.22 15.01
N ARG A 56 -19.98 -0.77 13.88
CA ARG A 56 -19.94 -2.22 13.64
C ARG A 56 -18.50 -2.72 13.62
N TRP A 57 -18.30 -3.95 14.06
CA TRP A 57 -17.01 -4.62 13.99
C TRP A 57 -17.18 -6.12 13.85
N THR A 58 -16.17 -6.78 13.29
CA THR A 58 -16.09 -8.23 13.18
C THR A 58 -14.65 -8.71 13.35
N ALA A 59 -14.48 -9.98 13.69
CA ALA A 59 -13.21 -10.68 13.63
C ALA A 59 -12.94 -11.37 12.28
N ASP A 60 -13.90 -11.30 11.35
CA ASP A 60 -13.85 -11.99 10.06
C ASP A 60 -13.87 -10.99 8.90
N ALA A 61 -12.80 -10.96 8.11
CA ALA A 61 -12.72 -10.12 6.92
C ALA A 61 -13.78 -10.50 5.88
N VAL A 62 -14.18 -11.77 5.78
CA VAL A 62 -15.18 -12.25 4.83
C VAL A 62 -16.55 -11.66 5.15
N GLU A 63 -16.93 -11.60 6.42
CA GLU A 63 -18.17 -10.97 6.87
C GLU A 63 -18.23 -9.51 6.41
N LEU A 64 -17.15 -8.74 6.64
CA LEU A 64 -17.08 -7.34 6.20
C LEU A 64 -17.13 -7.21 4.67
N VAL A 65 -16.39 -8.06 3.94
CA VAL A 65 -16.31 -7.98 2.47
C VAL A 65 -17.63 -8.37 1.79
N THR A 66 -18.37 -9.31 2.36
CA THR A 66 -19.63 -9.81 1.78
C THR A 66 -20.86 -9.01 2.22
N ASP A 67 -20.71 -8.11 3.19
CA ASP A 67 -21.79 -7.26 3.67
C ASP A 67 -22.31 -6.33 2.56
N PRO A 68 -23.61 -6.39 2.19
CA PRO A 68 -24.21 -5.50 1.19
C PRO A 68 -24.24 -4.03 1.63
N GLU A 69 -24.01 -3.73 2.91
CA GLU A 69 -23.90 -2.37 3.43
C GLU A 69 -22.50 -1.74 3.30
N ILE A 70 -21.56 -2.44 2.69
CA ILE A 70 -20.21 -1.93 2.40
C ILE A 70 -20.07 -1.66 0.90
N ASP A 71 -19.67 -0.45 0.53
CA ASP A 71 -19.45 -0.05 -0.87
C ASP A 71 -17.95 -0.14 -1.24
N ALA A 72 -17.08 0.20 -0.29
CA ALA A 72 -15.63 0.18 -0.46
C ALA A 72 -14.91 -0.47 0.73
N VAL A 73 -13.73 -1.03 0.49
CA VAL A 73 -12.87 -1.61 1.54
C VAL A 73 -11.46 -1.04 1.47
N HIS A 74 -10.92 -0.68 2.63
CA HIS A 74 -9.50 -0.38 2.80
C HIS A 74 -8.83 -1.59 3.45
N VAL A 75 -7.94 -2.24 2.71
CA VAL A 75 -7.16 -3.40 3.17
C VAL A 75 -5.85 -2.91 3.76
N CYS A 76 -5.70 -3.02 5.08
CA CYS A 76 -4.56 -2.52 5.86
C CYS A 76 -3.96 -3.62 6.75
N THR A 77 -3.99 -4.86 6.26
CA THR A 77 -3.48 -6.06 6.95
C THR A 77 -1.95 -6.17 6.83
N PRO A 78 -1.32 -7.17 7.46
CA PRO A 78 0.02 -7.60 7.07
C PRO A 78 0.12 -7.95 5.57
N ASN A 79 1.33 -7.80 5.00
CA ASN A 79 1.54 -7.87 3.55
C ASN A 79 1.20 -9.24 2.93
N ASP A 80 1.41 -10.32 3.68
CA ASP A 80 1.10 -11.68 3.26
C ASP A 80 -0.40 -11.94 3.08
N GLN A 81 -1.24 -11.17 3.78
CA GLN A 81 -2.70 -11.33 3.78
C GLN A 81 -3.39 -10.51 2.67
N HIS A 82 -2.70 -9.55 2.04
CA HIS A 82 -3.31 -8.67 1.05
C HIS A 82 -3.94 -9.43 -0.12
N PHE A 83 -3.26 -10.45 -0.65
CA PHE A 83 -3.73 -11.15 -1.84
C PHE A 83 -5.14 -11.74 -1.66
N ASP A 84 -5.35 -12.50 -0.60
CA ASP A 84 -6.62 -13.18 -0.37
C ASP A 84 -7.74 -12.19 -0.10
N VAL A 85 -7.48 -11.17 0.73
CA VAL A 85 -8.48 -10.16 1.08
C VAL A 85 -8.85 -9.31 -0.13
N VAL A 86 -7.89 -8.86 -0.93
CA VAL A 86 -8.14 -8.08 -2.14
C VAL A 86 -8.90 -8.91 -3.17
N ARG A 87 -8.50 -10.17 -3.39
CA ARG A 87 -9.20 -11.09 -4.31
C ARG A 87 -10.67 -11.27 -3.91
N LEU A 88 -10.93 -11.53 -2.63
CA LEU A 88 -12.29 -11.65 -2.10
C LEU A 88 -13.10 -10.36 -2.30
N SER A 89 -12.45 -9.21 -2.07
CA SER A 89 -13.09 -7.89 -2.19
C SER A 89 -13.49 -7.54 -3.62
N ILE A 90 -12.59 -7.82 -4.58
CA ILE A 90 -12.87 -7.68 -6.01
C ILE A 90 -14.02 -8.61 -6.42
N ALA A 91 -13.98 -9.88 -6.00
CA ALA A 91 -15.02 -10.85 -6.32
C ALA A 91 -16.40 -10.47 -5.75
N ALA A 92 -16.42 -9.80 -4.60
CA ALA A 92 -17.63 -9.23 -4.00
C ALA A 92 -18.09 -7.91 -4.64
N GLY A 93 -17.39 -7.42 -5.67
CA GLY A 93 -17.72 -6.19 -6.40
C GLY A 93 -17.48 -4.90 -5.60
N LYS A 94 -16.66 -4.94 -4.55
CA LYS A 94 -16.36 -3.76 -3.71
C LYS A 94 -15.31 -2.88 -4.37
N HIS A 95 -15.39 -1.57 -4.15
CA HIS A 95 -14.24 -0.71 -4.40
C HIS A 95 -13.11 -1.07 -3.43
N VAL A 96 -11.87 -1.16 -3.90
CA VAL A 96 -10.73 -1.63 -3.09
C VAL A 96 -9.60 -0.60 -3.08
N LEU A 97 -9.17 -0.21 -1.89
CA LEU A 97 -7.88 0.44 -1.67
C LEU A 97 -7.02 -0.49 -0.81
N CYS A 98 -5.98 -1.07 -1.41
CA CYS A 98 -5.05 -1.95 -0.70
C CYS A 98 -3.82 -1.16 -0.26
N GLU A 99 -3.37 -1.36 0.97
CA GLU A 99 -2.03 -0.93 1.37
C GLU A 99 -0.96 -1.59 0.52
N LYS A 100 0.17 -0.89 0.36
CA LYS A 100 1.33 -1.44 -0.34
C LYS A 100 2.09 -2.39 0.60
N PRO A 101 2.85 -3.36 0.04
CA PRO A 101 2.82 -3.80 -1.34
C PRO A 101 1.53 -4.58 -1.64
N LEU A 102 1.04 -4.55 -2.88
CA LEU A 102 -0.20 -5.25 -3.26
C LEU A 102 -0.16 -6.75 -2.91
N THR A 103 0.97 -7.41 -3.16
CA THR A 103 1.24 -8.80 -2.75
C THR A 103 2.73 -9.00 -2.52
N LEU A 104 3.11 -10.13 -1.91
CA LEU A 104 4.51 -10.57 -1.83
C LEU A 104 4.99 -11.39 -3.04
N VAL A 105 4.08 -11.72 -3.96
CA VAL A 105 4.32 -12.64 -5.09
C VAL A 105 3.89 -11.96 -6.39
N PRO A 106 4.79 -11.67 -7.34
CA PRO A 106 4.44 -10.95 -8.57
C PRO A 106 3.30 -11.59 -9.37
N ALA A 107 3.30 -12.92 -9.50
CA ALA A 107 2.22 -13.64 -10.21
C ALA A 107 0.84 -13.41 -9.58
N HIS A 108 0.76 -13.21 -8.25
CA HIS A 108 -0.49 -12.86 -7.59
C HIS A 108 -0.95 -11.45 -7.94
N ALA A 109 -0.03 -10.50 -8.15
CA ALA A 109 -0.38 -9.15 -8.59
C ALA A 109 -1.01 -9.17 -9.99
N ASP A 110 -0.47 -9.98 -10.91
CA ASP A 110 -1.05 -10.16 -12.26
C ASP A 110 -2.46 -10.74 -12.20
N LEU A 111 -2.70 -11.73 -11.34
CA LEU A 111 -4.04 -12.30 -11.12
C LEU A 111 -5.04 -11.26 -10.58
N LEU A 112 -4.62 -10.43 -9.62
CA LEU A 112 -5.46 -9.37 -9.07
C LEU A 112 -5.75 -8.28 -10.10
N ALA A 113 -4.76 -7.91 -10.91
CA ALA A 113 -4.94 -6.94 -11.99
C ALA A 113 -5.94 -7.46 -13.03
N ALA A 114 -5.80 -8.72 -13.47
CA ALA A 114 -6.73 -9.34 -14.39
C ALA A 114 -8.15 -9.44 -13.81
N ALA A 115 -8.28 -9.78 -12.53
CA ALA A 115 -9.57 -9.82 -11.84
C ALA A 115 -10.22 -8.43 -11.76
N ALA A 116 -9.45 -7.39 -11.39
CA ALA A 116 -9.95 -6.02 -11.31
C ALA A 116 -10.47 -5.50 -12.66
N GLU A 117 -9.89 -5.93 -13.79
CA GLU A 117 -10.36 -5.56 -15.13
C GLU A 117 -11.71 -6.15 -15.51
N GLN A 118 -12.17 -7.21 -14.81
CA GLN A 118 -13.48 -7.84 -15.08
C GLN A 118 -14.63 -7.13 -14.35
N HIS A 119 -14.35 -6.13 -13.52
CA HIS A 119 -15.36 -5.45 -12.71
C HIS A 119 -15.32 -3.93 -12.92
N GLU A 120 -16.48 -3.28 -12.75
CA GLU A 120 -16.56 -1.80 -12.76
C GLU A 120 -16.04 -1.16 -11.46
N ALA A 121 -15.77 -1.99 -10.44
CA ALA A 121 -15.28 -1.53 -9.15
C ALA A 121 -13.84 -1.01 -9.25
N ILE A 122 -13.63 0.21 -8.77
CA ILE A 122 -12.30 0.83 -8.66
C ILE A 122 -11.43 0.03 -7.68
N THR A 123 -10.29 -0.45 -8.16
CA THR A 123 -9.24 -1.09 -7.35
C THR A 123 -7.93 -0.33 -7.48
N THR A 124 -7.31 0.02 -6.35
CA THR A 124 -6.05 0.77 -6.31
C THR A 124 -5.15 0.35 -5.15
N VAL A 125 -3.86 0.71 -5.25
CA VAL A 125 -2.85 0.51 -4.22
C VAL A 125 -2.47 1.85 -3.60
N ALA A 126 -2.32 1.89 -2.28
CA ALA A 126 -2.06 3.08 -1.48
C ALA A 126 -0.60 3.58 -1.59
N TYR A 127 -0.21 4.06 -2.77
CA TYR A 127 1.04 4.79 -2.96
C TYR A 127 0.88 6.26 -2.59
N ASN A 128 0.77 6.52 -1.29
CA ASN A 128 0.45 7.83 -0.71
C ASN A 128 1.42 8.97 -1.16
N TYR A 129 2.70 8.68 -1.42
CA TYR A 129 3.66 9.73 -1.83
C TYR A 129 3.30 10.41 -3.16
N ARG A 130 2.61 9.72 -4.06
CA ARG A 130 2.11 10.30 -5.32
C ARG A 130 1.22 11.52 -5.09
N TYR A 131 0.58 11.60 -3.94
CA TYR A 131 -0.39 12.64 -3.57
C TYR A 131 0.22 13.78 -2.75
N SER A 132 1.53 13.74 -2.45
CA SER A 132 2.23 14.91 -1.92
C SER A 132 2.19 16.02 -2.98
N PRO A 133 1.80 17.28 -2.67
CA PRO A 133 1.65 18.35 -3.67
C PRO A 133 2.91 18.60 -4.53
N LEU A 134 4.08 18.32 -3.97
CA LEU A 134 5.36 18.46 -4.66
C LEU A 134 5.57 17.42 -5.77
N VAL A 135 4.96 16.24 -5.64
CA VAL A 135 5.20 15.10 -6.52
C VAL A 135 4.52 15.26 -7.89
N PRO A 136 3.22 15.59 -8.00
CA PRO A 136 2.61 15.94 -9.29
C PRO A 136 3.24 17.19 -9.92
N ARG A 137 3.73 18.14 -9.11
CA ARG A 137 4.44 19.31 -9.63
C ARG A 137 5.77 18.89 -10.28
N LEU A 138 6.56 18.05 -9.63
CA LEU A 138 7.80 17.51 -10.18
C LEU A 138 7.54 16.70 -11.45
N GLN A 139 6.54 15.82 -11.44
CA GLN A 139 6.12 15.05 -12.61
C GLN A 139 5.80 15.97 -13.80
N ARG A 140 5.02 17.04 -13.59
CA ARG A 140 4.72 18.02 -14.65
C ARG A 140 5.97 18.73 -15.16
N LEU A 141 6.87 19.17 -14.27
CA LEU A 141 8.12 19.81 -14.70
C LEU A 141 8.97 18.88 -15.58
N ILE A 142 9.02 17.59 -15.25
CA ILE A 142 9.70 16.58 -16.07
C ILE A 142 8.97 16.40 -17.41
N ALA A 143 7.66 16.18 -17.39
CA ALA A 143 6.85 15.93 -18.58
C ALA A 143 6.86 17.13 -19.55
N ASP A 144 6.89 18.36 -19.03
CA ASP A 144 6.95 19.60 -19.81
C ASP A 144 8.37 19.90 -20.34
N GLY A 145 9.35 19.02 -20.10
CA GLY A 145 10.74 19.20 -20.52
C GLY A 145 11.48 20.33 -19.80
N ARG A 146 10.94 20.85 -18.68
CA ARG A 146 11.50 21.99 -17.94
C ARG A 146 12.86 21.71 -17.30
N LEU A 147 13.21 20.43 -17.15
CA LEU A 147 14.50 19.96 -16.60
C LEU A 147 15.44 19.41 -17.69
N GLY A 148 15.06 19.48 -18.97
CA GLY A 148 15.77 18.81 -20.06
C GLY A 148 15.71 17.28 -19.96
N SER A 149 16.68 16.59 -20.56
CA SER A 149 16.77 15.14 -20.53
C SER A 149 17.16 14.62 -19.15
N LEU A 150 16.37 13.69 -18.61
CA LEU A 150 16.71 12.99 -17.38
C LEU A 150 17.77 11.93 -17.67
N HIS A 151 18.95 12.07 -17.05
CA HIS A 151 20.03 11.09 -17.15
C HIS A 151 20.16 10.22 -15.90
N THR A 152 19.96 10.81 -14.72
CA THR A 152 20.14 10.13 -13.43
C THR A 152 19.12 10.62 -12.41
N ILE A 153 18.51 9.68 -11.67
CA ILE A 153 17.66 9.98 -10.51
C ILE A 153 18.30 9.36 -9.28
N ARG A 154 18.47 10.15 -8.23
CA ARG A 154 18.94 9.68 -6.92
C ARG A 154 17.84 9.92 -5.89
N ALA A 155 17.43 8.85 -5.22
CA ALA A 155 16.39 8.89 -4.20
C ALA A 155 16.84 8.11 -2.95
N GLY A 156 16.29 8.48 -1.79
CA GLY A 156 16.58 7.83 -0.52
C GLY A 156 15.35 7.85 0.38
N TYR A 157 15.16 6.78 1.14
CA TYR A 157 14.10 6.66 2.13
C TYR A 157 14.76 6.34 3.47
N LEU A 158 14.61 7.25 4.42
CA LEU A 158 15.13 7.11 5.77
C LEU A 158 13.95 6.85 6.72
N GLN A 159 14.11 5.87 7.60
CA GLN A 159 13.08 5.51 8.57
C GLN A 159 13.70 5.17 9.92
N ASN A 160 12.92 5.39 10.98
CA ASN A 160 13.35 5.19 12.36
C ASN A 160 12.53 4.13 13.12
N TRP A 161 11.49 3.54 12.54
CA TRP A 161 10.58 2.64 13.28
C TRP A 161 11.24 1.36 13.80
N ALA A 162 12.38 0.96 13.23
CA ALA A 162 13.15 -0.20 13.65
C ALA A 162 14.27 0.13 14.66
N LEU A 163 14.44 1.41 15.06
CA LEU A 163 15.45 1.80 16.04
C LEU A 163 15.21 1.13 17.40
N ASP A 164 13.94 1.03 17.81
CA ASP A 164 13.56 0.47 19.11
C ASP A 164 13.46 -1.06 19.11
N ARG A 165 13.87 -1.74 18.03
CA ARG A 165 13.91 -3.21 17.88
C ARG A 165 12.60 -3.95 18.21
N VAL A 166 11.45 -3.27 18.14
CA VAL A 166 10.15 -3.91 18.40
C VAL A 166 9.87 -4.96 17.32
N HIS A 167 9.79 -6.23 17.73
CA HIS A 167 9.38 -7.31 16.84
C HIS A 167 7.89 -7.13 16.46
N SER A 168 7.62 -7.08 15.16
CA SER A 168 6.28 -7.03 14.59
C SER A 168 6.18 -7.98 13.40
N TRP A 169 5.05 -8.08 12.72
CA TRP A 169 4.94 -8.86 11.47
C TRP A 169 5.93 -8.37 10.40
N ARG A 170 6.34 -7.10 10.43
CA ARG A 170 7.41 -6.57 9.56
C ARG A 170 8.76 -7.22 9.85
N SER A 171 8.95 -7.66 11.11
CA SER A 171 9.86 -8.71 11.64
C SER A 171 10.12 -9.91 10.74
N ASP A 172 8.97 -10.41 10.33
CA ASP A 172 8.61 -11.65 9.70
C ASP A 172 8.98 -11.78 8.21
N PRO A 173 10.03 -12.48 7.73
CA PRO A 173 10.20 -12.66 6.28
C PRO A 173 9.00 -13.34 5.61
N ALA A 174 8.25 -14.18 6.33
CA ALA A 174 7.03 -14.80 5.83
C ALA A 174 5.87 -13.80 5.72
N GLN A 175 5.74 -12.87 6.68
CA GLN A 175 4.64 -11.90 6.73
C GLN A 175 4.93 -10.58 6.00
N GLY A 176 6.15 -10.03 6.13
CA GLY A 176 6.59 -8.79 5.51
C GLY A 176 7.30 -8.96 4.16
N GLY A 177 7.64 -10.20 3.81
CA GLY A 177 8.36 -10.57 2.59
C GLY A 177 9.88 -10.63 2.74
N ARG A 178 10.51 -11.25 1.74
CA ARG A 178 11.96 -11.59 1.73
C ARG A 178 12.89 -10.41 1.97
N SER A 179 12.59 -9.25 1.38
CA SER A 179 13.37 -8.03 1.57
C SER A 179 12.51 -7.00 2.29
N ARG A 180 12.74 -6.86 3.60
CA ARG A 180 12.02 -5.92 4.47
C ARG A 180 12.25 -4.47 4.04
N VAL A 181 13.41 -4.20 3.45
CA VAL A 181 13.74 -2.90 2.89
C VAL A 181 13.01 -2.70 1.56
N LEU A 182 13.16 -3.60 0.58
CA LEU A 182 12.55 -3.39 -0.73
C LEU A 182 11.02 -3.47 -0.68
N ASN A 183 10.46 -4.51 -0.05
CA ASN A 183 9.02 -4.78 -0.09
C ASN A 183 8.19 -3.80 0.74
N ASP A 184 8.77 -3.22 1.80
CA ASP A 184 8.05 -2.26 2.66
C ASP A 184 8.31 -0.81 2.21
N ILE A 185 9.57 -0.36 2.16
CA ILE A 185 9.90 1.04 1.85
C ILE A 185 10.46 1.26 0.45
N GLY A 186 11.17 0.28 -0.10
CA GLY A 186 11.73 0.39 -1.45
C GLY A 186 10.63 0.50 -2.49
N VAL A 187 9.48 -0.17 -2.30
CA VAL A 187 8.32 -0.05 -3.18
C VAL A 187 7.82 1.38 -3.29
N HIS A 188 7.93 2.20 -2.23
CA HIS A 188 7.57 3.62 -2.30
C HIS A 188 8.55 4.42 -3.16
N LEU A 189 9.86 4.14 -3.03
CA LEU A 189 10.87 4.82 -3.84
C LEU A 189 10.78 4.42 -5.31
N ILE A 190 10.65 3.12 -5.58
CA ILE A 190 10.46 2.58 -6.92
C ILE A 190 9.24 3.22 -7.58
N ASP A 191 8.11 3.18 -6.87
CA ASP A 191 6.86 3.81 -7.31
C ASP A 191 7.04 5.30 -7.62
N LEU A 192 7.64 6.04 -6.69
CA LEU A 192 7.81 7.48 -6.82
C LEU A 192 8.72 7.83 -8.00
N VAL A 193 9.83 7.11 -8.18
CA VAL A 193 10.76 7.31 -9.31
C VAL A 193 10.07 7.04 -10.63
N GLU A 194 9.34 5.92 -10.77
CA GLU A 194 8.57 5.64 -11.98
C GLU A 194 7.48 6.69 -12.22
N PHE A 195 6.77 7.10 -11.16
CA PHE A 195 5.69 8.06 -11.25
C PHE A 195 6.16 9.44 -11.72
N VAL A 196 7.24 9.99 -11.14
CA VAL A 196 7.74 11.32 -11.50
C VAL A 196 8.47 11.33 -12.84
N SER A 197 9.18 10.26 -13.18
CA SER A 197 9.94 10.17 -14.44
C SER A 197 9.08 9.77 -15.63
N GLY A 198 7.90 9.16 -15.40
CA GLY A 198 7.09 8.55 -16.45
C GLY A 198 7.75 7.33 -17.11
N THR A 199 8.83 6.82 -16.54
CA THR A 199 9.64 5.71 -17.09
C THR A 199 9.51 4.48 -16.19
N ARG A 200 9.48 3.29 -16.79
CA ARG A 200 9.46 2.02 -16.06
C ARG A 200 10.87 1.52 -15.78
N LEU A 201 11.07 0.97 -14.59
CA LEU A 201 12.31 0.28 -14.23
C LEU A 201 12.39 -1.07 -14.93
N GLU A 202 13.44 -1.25 -15.74
CA GLU A 202 13.66 -2.50 -16.48
C GLU A 202 14.53 -3.50 -15.71
N ARG A 203 15.49 -3.00 -14.94
CA ARG A 203 16.46 -3.81 -14.21
C ARG A 203 16.81 -3.16 -12.88
N LEU A 204 17.00 -4.01 -11.87
CA LEU A 204 17.46 -3.63 -10.55
C LEU A 204 18.76 -4.38 -10.22
N ASP A 205 19.72 -3.66 -9.64
CA ASP A 205 20.89 -4.23 -8.97
C ASP A 205 20.87 -3.74 -7.51
N THR A 206 21.07 -4.66 -6.56
CA THR A 206 20.91 -4.36 -5.14
C THR A 206 22.05 -4.91 -4.30
N THR A 207 22.54 -4.09 -3.38
CA THR A 207 23.40 -4.52 -2.28
C THR A 207 22.66 -4.34 -0.96
N PHE A 208 22.63 -5.40 -0.14
CA PHE A 208 22.06 -5.35 1.21
C PHE A 208 23.17 -5.33 2.24
N THR A 209 23.09 -4.38 3.16
CA THR A 209 23.96 -4.31 4.33
C THR A 209 23.07 -4.35 5.56
N ALA A 210 23.16 -5.43 6.33
CA ALA A 210 22.62 -5.47 7.68
C ALA A 210 23.71 -4.97 8.63
N LEU A 211 23.32 -4.20 9.64
CA LEU A 211 24.21 -3.84 10.73
C LEU A 211 23.78 -4.65 11.95
N ASP A 212 24.52 -5.71 12.24
CA ASP A 212 24.33 -6.49 13.46
C ASP A 212 24.97 -5.75 14.65
N GLY A 213 24.41 -5.91 15.85
CA GLY A 213 25.12 -5.52 17.10
C GLY A 213 24.78 -4.19 17.76
N LEU A 214 23.75 -3.43 17.37
CA LEU A 214 23.30 -2.25 18.15
C LEU A 214 22.56 -2.65 19.44
N ALA A 215 23.24 -3.26 20.41
CA ALA A 215 22.81 -3.17 21.81
C ALA A 215 23.04 -1.73 22.29
N PRO A 216 22.27 -1.19 23.25
CA PRO A 216 22.57 0.11 23.85
C PRO A 216 24.01 0.11 24.36
N GLY A 217 24.89 0.94 23.77
CA GLY A 217 26.30 1.07 24.16
C GLY A 217 27.34 0.27 23.33
N ALA A 218 26.95 -0.46 22.29
CA ALA A 218 27.91 -1.13 21.42
C ALA A 218 28.50 -0.19 20.36
N THR A 219 29.83 -0.23 20.17
CA THR A 219 30.54 0.48 19.10
C THR A 219 30.27 -0.15 17.74
N MET A 220 30.05 0.69 16.73
CA MET A 220 29.79 0.28 15.35
C MET A 220 30.95 -0.58 14.81
N SER A 221 30.65 -1.81 14.41
CA SER A 221 31.49 -2.59 13.52
C SER A 221 30.65 -3.01 12.32
N PRO A 222 30.94 -2.55 11.10
CA PRO A 222 30.17 -2.98 9.94
C PRO A 222 30.39 -4.49 9.73
N SER A 223 29.34 -5.29 9.83
CA SER A 223 29.40 -6.66 9.33
C SER A 223 29.53 -6.63 7.80
N ARG A 224 30.18 -7.66 7.23
CA ARG A 224 30.48 -7.72 5.80
C ARG A 224 29.18 -7.63 5.00
N PRO A 225 29.10 -6.79 3.95
CA PRO A 225 27.94 -6.74 3.07
C PRO A 225 27.73 -8.13 2.45
N HIS A 226 26.50 -8.62 2.52
CA HIS A 226 26.10 -9.83 1.80
C HIS A 226 25.42 -9.40 0.50
N SER A 227 26.13 -9.56 -0.62
CA SER A 227 25.53 -9.41 -1.94
C SER A 227 24.70 -10.65 -2.25
N VAL A 228 23.38 -10.50 -2.27
CA VAL A 228 22.49 -11.47 -2.90
C VAL A 228 22.08 -10.89 -4.25
N PRO A 229 22.73 -11.26 -5.35
CA PRO A 229 22.34 -10.79 -6.68
C PRO A 229 20.93 -11.31 -6.97
N THR A 230 19.94 -10.43 -6.85
CA THR A 230 18.55 -10.75 -7.19
C THR A 230 18.22 -10.00 -8.47
N VAL A 231 18.34 -10.69 -9.60
CA VAL A 231 17.94 -10.15 -10.89
C VAL A 231 16.43 -10.34 -11.04
N TRP A 232 15.67 -9.26 -10.85
CA TRP A 232 14.27 -9.22 -11.25
C TRP A 232 14.22 -8.80 -12.72
N ARG A 233 13.68 -9.67 -13.58
CA ARG A 233 13.35 -9.31 -14.97
C ARG A 233 11.89 -8.89 -15.01
N CYS A 234 11.62 -7.60 -15.20
CA CYS A 234 10.27 -7.13 -15.47
C CYS A 234 9.99 -7.25 -16.98
N ARG A 235 8.80 -7.71 -17.37
CA ARG A 235 8.35 -7.67 -18.77
C ARG A 235 7.85 -6.26 -19.08
N SER A 236 8.19 -5.74 -20.25
CA SER A 236 7.60 -4.50 -20.76
C SER A 236 6.09 -4.68 -20.88
N TRP A 237 5.34 -3.75 -20.27
CA TRP A 237 3.92 -3.56 -20.57
C TRP A 237 3.81 -2.37 -21.53
N PRO A 238 2.91 -2.42 -22.54
CA PRO A 238 2.68 -1.27 -23.39
C PRO A 238 2.24 -0.07 -22.53
N PRO A 239 2.55 1.17 -22.95
CA PRO A 239 2.14 2.35 -22.22
C PRO A 239 0.62 2.35 -22.09
N ARG A 240 0.10 2.13 -20.88
CA ARG A 240 -1.29 2.42 -20.57
C ARG A 240 -1.41 3.93 -20.47
N SER A 241 -2.31 4.51 -21.27
CA SER A 241 -2.72 5.90 -21.10
C SER A 241 -3.09 6.12 -19.63
N PRO A 242 -2.72 7.26 -19.02
CA PRO A 242 -3.17 7.58 -17.67
C PRO A 242 -4.71 7.43 -17.64
N PRO A 243 -5.29 6.80 -16.59
CA PRO A 243 -6.73 6.77 -16.48
C PRO A 243 -7.22 8.22 -16.53
N ALA A 244 -8.14 8.49 -17.46
CA ALA A 244 -8.83 9.78 -17.50
C ALA A 244 -9.34 10.05 -16.09
N VAL A 245 -8.90 11.15 -15.48
CA VAL A 245 -9.48 11.65 -14.25
C VAL A 245 -10.94 11.94 -14.58
N ARG A 246 -11.83 10.99 -14.31
CA ARG A 246 -13.27 11.23 -14.40
C ARG A 246 -13.60 12.13 -13.22
N THR A 247 -13.59 13.43 -13.49
CA THR A 247 -14.24 14.41 -12.63
C THR A 247 -15.74 14.18 -12.75
N HIS A 248 -16.33 13.53 -11.76
CA HIS A 248 -17.77 13.52 -11.53
C HIS A 248 -18.03 14.14 -10.16
#